data_AF-A0A6I3LV06-F1
#
_entry.id   AF-A0A6I3LV06-F1
#
_cell.length_a   1.000
_cell.length_b   1.000
_cell.length_c   1.000
_cell.angle_alpha   90.00
_cell.angle_beta   90.00
_cell.angle_gamma   90.00
#
_symmetry.space_group_name_H-M   'P 1'
#
loop_
_entity.id
_entity.type
_entity.pdbx_description
1 polymer ?
#
loop_
_entity_poly.entity_id
_entity_poly.type
_entity_poly.pdbx_seq_one_letter_code
_entity_poly.pdbx_strand_id
1 'polypeptide(L)'
;MIKKLLFSVLIIGVLSFTSNTSDGTIEFNYPKNKEAVLFMKTDQFENFEKEWRGEDYYYLCKGGKDDIICSVLFYKLNKDEQKMMVEPFDPKDHTTSPIIPLTYFLNGNLKKYEKNNDIWGEPTDDFMFRQNDITEVEGIKTKQKHMYAYGMFGKDLFINVHLSKINYTAKDSITMRKILADLQKKK
;
A
#
# COMPACT_ATOMS: atom_id res chain seq x y z
N MET A 1 -10.78 1.00 -52.81
CA MET A 1 -11.60 -0.05 -52.16
C MET A 1 -10.77 -0.72 -51.07
N ILE A 2 -11.36 -0.86 -49.87
CA ILE A 2 -10.96 -1.77 -48.76
C ILE A 2 -9.71 -1.31 -47.98
N LYS A 3 -9.89 -0.46 -46.94
CA LYS A 3 -10.08 -0.78 -45.49
C LYS A 3 -8.75 -1.15 -44.80
N LYS A 4 -8.12 -0.19 -44.10
CA LYS A 4 -8.14 -0.04 -42.62
C LYS A 4 -7.73 -1.31 -41.87
N LEU A 5 -6.57 -1.26 -41.22
CA LEU A 5 -6.38 -1.85 -39.89
C LEU A 5 -5.32 -1.05 -39.11
N LEU A 6 -5.75 0.07 -38.54
CA LEU A 6 -5.05 0.68 -37.41
C LEU A 6 -5.38 -0.21 -36.21
N PHE A 7 -4.39 -0.94 -35.71
CA PHE A 7 -4.47 -1.64 -34.42
C PHE A 7 -4.44 -0.58 -33.31
N SER A 8 -5.58 0.04 -33.06
CA SER A 8 -5.82 0.75 -31.81
C SER A 8 -5.98 -0.30 -30.72
N VAL A 9 -4.91 -0.60 -30.00
CA VAL A 9 -4.99 -1.30 -28.72
C VAL A 9 -5.71 -0.37 -27.76
N LEU A 10 -7.03 -0.48 -27.74
CA LEU A 10 -7.89 0.13 -26.74
C LEU A 10 -7.62 -0.65 -25.45
N ILE A 11 -6.76 -0.12 -24.58
CA ILE A 11 -6.68 -0.56 -23.19
C ILE A 11 -8.02 -0.17 -22.58
N ILE A 12 -8.97 -1.10 -22.61
CA ILE A 12 -10.19 -1.02 -21.81
C ILE A 12 -9.72 -1.23 -20.38
N GLY A 13 -9.34 -0.13 -19.73
CA GLY A 13 -9.25 -0.07 -18.29
C GLY A 13 -10.64 -0.43 -17.77
N VAL A 14 -10.78 -1.68 -17.32
CA VAL A 14 -11.97 -2.10 -16.59
C VAL A 14 -11.99 -1.24 -15.35
N LEU A 15 -12.84 -0.20 -15.35
CA LEU A 15 -13.22 0.58 -14.18
C LEU A 15 -13.86 -0.40 -13.20
N SER A 16 -13.00 -1.05 -12.43
CA SER A 16 -13.38 -1.99 -11.41
C SER A 16 -13.71 -1.13 -10.20
N PHE A 17 -14.97 -0.73 -10.07
CA PHE A 17 -15.43 0.08 -8.94
C PHE A 17 -15.11 -0.66 -7.63
N THR A 18 -14.49 0.03 -6.68
CA THR A 18 -14.46 -0.43 -5.29
C THR A 18 -15.85 -0.22 -4.72
N SER A 19 -16.49 -1.29 -4.24
CA SER A 19 -17.77 -1.18 -3.54
C SER A 19 -17.50 -0.56 -2.17
N ASN A 20 -17.87 0.71 -1.98
CA ASN A 20 -18.00 1.27 -0.66
C ASN A 20 -19.25 0.66 -0.03
N THR A 21 -19.08 -0.11 1.04
CA THR A 21 -20.22 -0.57 1.85
C THR A 21 -20.80 0.62 2.61
N SER A 22 -22.09 0.55 2.96
CA SER A 22 -22.83 1.67 3.60
C SER A 22 -22.26 2.13 4.95
N ASP A 23 -21.29 1.42 5.50
CA ASP A 23 -20.62 1.69 6.77
C ASP A 23 -19.26 2.42 6.63
N GLY A 24 -18.87 2.79 5.41
CA GLY A 24 -17.59 3.47 5.14
C GLY A 24 -16.38 2.53 5.10
N THR A 25 -16.59 1.23 4.87
CA THR A 25 -15.51 0.27 4.68
C THR A 25 -15.17 0.15 3.19
N ILE A 26 -13.87 0.22 2.88
CA ILE A 26 -13.30 0.04 1.55
C ILE A 26 -12.60 -1.31 1.51
N GLU A 27 -12.91 -2.12 0.50
CA GLU A 27 -12.35 -3.45 0.30
C GLU A 27 -11.30 -3.45 -0.82
N PHE A 28 -10.10 -3.92 -0.50
CA PHE A 28 -9.00 -4.13 -1.45
C PHE A 28 -8.71 -5.63 -1.57
N ASN A 29 -8.89 -6.15 -2.78
CA ASN A 29 -8.70 -7.56 -3.08
C ASN A 29 -7.49 -7.77 -3.99
N TYR A 30 -6.72 -8.84 -3.77
CA TYR A 30 -5.80 -9.33 -4.78
C TYR A 30 -6.51 -10.35 -5.69
N PRO A 31 -6.74 -10.07 -6.99
CA PRO A 31 -7.65 -10.90 -7.80
C PRO A 31 -7.24 -12.36 -7.98
N LYS A 32 -5.94 -12.66 -7.86
CA LYS A 32 -5.40 -14.03 -7.98
C LYS A 32 -5.42 -14.81 -6.64
N ASN A 33 -5.77 -14.20 -5.51
CA ASN A 33 -5.92 -14.87 -4.21
C ASN A 33 -7.18 -14.35 -3.48
N LYS A 34 -8.22 -15.18 -3.39
CA LYS A 34 -9.51 -14.82 -2.77
C LYS A 34 -9.46 -14.62 -1.25
N GLU A 35 -8.39 -15.08 -0.61
CA GLU A 35 -8.15 -14.90 0.83
C GLU A 35 -7.41 -13.59 1.12
N ALA A 36 -6.71 -13.03 0.12
CA ALA A 36 -5.97 -11.79 0.23
C ALA A 36 -6.90 -10.58 0.07
N VAL A 37 -7.61 -10.28 1.16
CA VAL A 37 -8.56 -9.18 1.25
C VAL A 37 -8.21 -8.27 2.42
N LEU A 38 -8.01 -6.99 2.12
CA LEU A 38 -7.73 -5.92 3.07
C LEU A 38 -8.95 -5.01 3.17
N PHE A 39 -9.36 -4.70 4.39
CA PHE A 39 -10.40 -3.74 4.69
C PHE A 39 -9.79 -2.47 5.30
N MET A 40 -10.31 -1.32 4.88
CA MET A 40 -9.98 -0.01 5.44
C MET A 40 -11.26 0.72 5.77
N LYS A 41 -11.49 1.02 7.05
CA LYS A 41 -12.65 1.79 7.47
C LYS A 41 -12.32 3.27 7.49
N THR A 42 -12.78 4.01 6.48
CA THR A 42 -12.55 5.45 6.38
C THR A 42 -13.51 6.12 5.42
N ASP A 43 -13.88 7.37 5.70
CA ASP A 43 -14.63 8.23 4.80
C ASP A 43 -13.71 9.17 3.99
N GLN A 44 -12.39 9.00 4.12
CA GLN A 44 -11.39 9.91 3.55
C GLN A 44 -11.15 9.70 2.06
N PHE A 45 -11.41 8.51 1.53
CA PHE A 45 -11.06 8.16 0.16
C PHE A 45 -12.27 7.72 -0.63
N GLU A 46 -12.33 8.20 -1.86
CA GLU A 46 -13.29 7.76 -2.86
C GLU A 46 -12.52 7.33 -4.11
N ASN A 47 -13.08 6.39 -4.87
CA ASN A 47 -12.61 6.00 -6.20
C ASN A 47 -11.10 5.64 -6.27
N PHE A 48 -10.80 4.34 -6.17
CA PHE A 48 -9.46 3.82 -6.43
C PHE A 48 -9.32 3.34 -7.88
N GLU A 49 -8.29 3.83 -8.56
CA GLU A 49 -7.83 3.20 -9.79
C GLU A 49 -7.00 1.98 -9.50
N LYS A 50 -7.08 1.00 -10.40
CA LYS A 50 -6.41 -0.29 -10.24
C LYS A 50 -5.48 -0.54 -11.42
N GLU A 51 -4.28 -1.00 -11.13
CA GLU A 51 -3.24 -1.25 -12.13
C GLU A 51 -2.53 -2.58 -11.83
N TRP A 52 -2.28 -3.37 -12.87
CA TRP A 52 -1.37 -4.52 -12.80
C TRP A 52 0.03 -4.11 -13.22
N ARG A 53 1.04 -4.56 -12.47
CA ARG A 53 2.46 -4.41 -12.83
C ARG A 53 3.14 -5.77 -12.77
N GLY A 54 3.04 -6.52 -13.86
CA GLY A 54 3.41 -7.94 -13.84
C GLY A 54 2.48 -8.73 -12.94
N GLU A 55 3.00 -9.26 -11.83
CA GLU A 55 2.21 -9.97 -10.82
C GLU A 55 1.75 -9.11 -9.65
N ASP A 56 2.23 -7.88 -9.57
CA ASP A 56 1.83 -6.92 -8.55
C ASP A 56 0.50 -6.28 -8.91
N TYR A 57 -0.27 -5.94 -7.89
CA TYR A 57 -1.55 -5.26 -8.05
C TYR A 57 -1.64 -4.02 -7.18
N TYR A 58 -1.96 -2.90 -7.83
CA TYR A 58 -1.87 -1.58 -7.23
C TYR A 58 -3.22 -0.89 -7.24
N TYR A 59 -3.58 -0.27 -6.12
CA TYR A 59 -4.72 0.62 -5.98
C TYR A 59 -4.20 2.04 -5.70
N LEU A 60 -4.70 3.04 -6.43
CA LEU A 60 -4.37 4.45 -6.22
C LEU A 60 -5.64 5.27 -6.08
N CYS A 61 -5.81 5.96 -4.95
CA CYS A 61 -6.87 6.92 -4.78
C CYS A 61 -6.56 8.19 -5.59
N LYS A 62 -7.48 8.59 -6.47
CA LYS A 62 -7.34 9.81 -7.27
C LYS A 62 -7.87 11.08 -6.59
N GLY A 63 -8.56 10.94 -5.47
CA GLY A 63 -9.11 12.08 -4.72
C GLY A 63 -9.50 11.67 -3.30
N GLY A 64 -8.76 12.15 -2.32
CA GLY A 64 -9.08 12.04 -0.91
C GLY A 64 -9.52 13.38 -0.31
N LYS A 65 -10.30 13.33 0.76
CA LYS A 65 -10.52 14.50 1.64
C LYS A 65 -9.16 14.96 2.18
N ASP A 66 -9.06 16.26 2.44
CA ASP A 66 -7.86 16.91 3.00
C ASP A 66 -6.58 16.71 2.14
N ASP A 67 -6.72 16.39 0.84
CA ASP A 67 -5.68 15.99 -0.13
C ASP A 67 -4.69 14.93 0.38
N ILE A 68 -5.15 14.02 1.24
CA ILE A 68 -4.37 12.82 1.58
C ILE A 68 -4.46 11.86 0.41
N ILE A 69 -3.31 11.41 -0.09
CA ILE A 69 -3.22 10.40 -1.14
C ILE A 69 -3.06 9.04 -0.46
N CYS A 70 -3.89 8.07 -0.88
CA CYS A 70 -3.79 6.69 -0.46
C CYS A 70 -3.43 5.79 -1.63
N SER A 71 -2.51 4.86 -1.40
CA SER A 71 -2.30 3.74 -2.30
C SER A 71 -2.13 2.42 -1.54
N VAL A 72 -2.50 1.32 -2.20
CA VAL A 72 -2.35 -0.04 -1.68
C VAL A 72 -1.66 -0.88 -2.74
N LEU A 73 -0.50 -1.42 -2.40
CA LEU A 73 0.27 -2.33 -3.24
C LEU A 73 0.18 -3.74 -2.66
N PHE A 74 -0.28 -4.68 -3.49
CA PHE A 74 -0.07 -6.11 -3.32
C PHE A 74 1.15 -6.49 -4.15
N TYR A 75 2.27 -6.76 -3.48
CA TYR A 75 3.55 -7.10 -4.10
C TYR A 75 3.76 -8.62 -4.06
N LYS A 76 3.86 -9.25 -5.23
CA LYS A 76 4.01 -10.71 -5.34
C LYS A 76 5.49 -11.07 -5.37
N LEU A 77 5.97 -11.70 -4.30
CA LEU A 77 7.33 -12.19 -4.23
C LEU A 77 7.57 -13.31 -5.23
N ASN A 78 8.66 -13.19 -5.97
CA ASN A 78 9.17 -14.32 -6.74
C ASN A 78 9.84 -15.35 -5.80
N LYS A 79 10.20 -16.53 -6.35
CA LYS A 79 10.76 -17.63 -5.55
C LYS A 79 12.07 -17.29 -4.85
N ASP A 80 12.92 -16.49 -5.50
CA ASP A 80 14.21 -16.11 -4.93
C ASP A 80 14.00 -15.13 -3.77
N GLU A 81 13.07 -14.18 -3.90
CA GLU A 81 12.71 -13.27 -2.83
C GLU A 81 12.10 -13.99 -1.63
N GLN A 82 11.21 -14.97 -1.86
CA GLN A 82 10.65 -15.79 -0.79
C GLN A 82 11.75 -16.53 -0.02
N LYS A 83 12.69 -17.14 -0.76
CA LYS A 83 13.84 -17.84 -0.17
C LYS A 83 14.75 -16.92 0.63
N MET A 84 14.98 -15.70 0.15
CA MET A 84 15.88 -14.75 0.81
C MET A 84 15.24 -14.04 2.00
N MET A 85 13.94 -13.75 1.94
CA MET A 85 13.27 -12.85 2.87
C MET A 85 12.28 -13.54 3.81
N VAL A 86 11.68 -14.67 3.40
CA VAL A 86 10.60 -15.31 4.17
C VAL A 86 11.08 -16.59 4.85
N GLU A 87 11.73 -17.48 4.10
CA GLU A 87 12.22 -18.77 4.64
C GLU A 87 13.14 -18.62 5.88
N PRO A 88 14.03 -17.59 5.98
CA PRO A 88 14.87 -17.43 7.17
C PRO A 88 14.10 -17.00 8.43
N PHE A 89 12.94 -16.36 8.26
CA PHE A 89 12.12 -15.84 9.35
C PHE A 89 10.95 -16.74 9.73
N ASP A 90 10.54 -17.65 8.84
CA ASP A 90 9.44 -18.60 9.06
C ASP A 90 9.84 -20.05 8.75
N PRO A 91 10.77 -20.65 9.51
CA PRO A 91 11.28 -22.01 9.25
C PRO A 91 10.27 -23.14 9.57
N LYS A 92 9.08 -22.81 10.11
CA LYS A 92 8.06 -23.78 10.57
C LYS A 92 6.66 -23.57 9.99
N ASP A 93 6.51 -22.78 8.91
CA ASP A 93 5.24 -22.56 8.20
C ASP A 93 4.13 -21.93 9.05
N HIS A 94 4.48 -21.07 10.01
CA HIS A 94 3.52 -20.54 10.99
C HIS A 94 3.34 -19.02 10.95
N THR A 95 4.17 -18.27 10.22
CA THR A 95 4.29 -16.83 10.50
C THR A 95 4.25 -15.96 9.24
N THR A 96 3.11 -15.29 9.03
CA THR A 96 2.96 -14.12 8.14
C THR A 96 3.38 -12.85 8.89
N SER A 97 4.66 -12.76 9.30
CA SER A 97 5.10 -11.64 10.14
C SER A 97 5.25 -10.33 9.34
N PRO A 98 4.58 -9.24 9.72
CA PRO A 98 4.71 -7.93 9.05
C PRO A 98 6.11 -7.30 9.15
N ILE A 99 7.01 -7.80 10.01
CA ILE A 99 8.39 -7.31 10.05
C ILE A 99 9.14 -7.59 8.74
N ILE A 100 8.77 -8.66 8.04
CA ILE A 100 9.40 -9.06 6.78
C ILE A 100 9.13 -8.03 5.68
N PRO A 101 7.86 -7.70 5.33
CA PRO A 101 7.58 -6.66 4.35
C PRO A 101 8.09 -5.28 4.80
N LEU A 102 8.01 -4.93 6.09
CA LEU A 102 8.63 -3.71 6.62
C LEU A 102 10.12 -3.65 6.23
N THR A 103 10.87 -4.72 6.51
CA THR A 103 12.30 -4.81 6.23
C THR A 103 12.61 -4.74 4.73
N TYR A 104 11.78 -5.40 3.90
CA TYR A 104 11.91 -5.37 2.45
C TYR A 104 11.82 -3.93 1.90
N PHE A 105 10.85 -3.14 2.38
CA PHE A 105 10.60 -1.79 1.86
C PHE A 105 11.41 -0.67 2.54
N LEU A 106 12.20 -0.96 3.58
CA LEU A 106 12.93 0.05 4.36
C LEU A 106 14.09 0.74 3.61
N ASN A 107 14.51 0.22 2.46
CA ASN A 107 15.71 0.67 1.74
C ASN A 107 15.37 1.34 0.40
N GLY A 108 14.68 2.49 0.46
CA GLY A 108 14.37 3.30 -0.72
C GLY A 108 15.42 4.38 -1.05
N ASN A 109 15.44 4.84 -2.30
CA ASN A 109 16.33 5.90 -2.78
C ASN A 109 16.15 7.25 -2.06
N LEU A 110 14.97 7.48 -1.46
CA LEU A 110 14.65 8.70 -0.74
C LEU A 110 15.09 8.69 0.73
N LYS A 111 15.65 7.58 1.22
CA LYS A 111 16.03 7.41 2.64
C LYS A 111 16.94 8.51 3.17
N LYS A 112 17.82 9.05 2.32
CA LYS A 112 18.72 10.18 2.65
C LYS A 112 17.99 11.49 2.96
N TYR A 113 16.74 11.65 2.53
CA TYR A 113 15.92 12.85 2.75
C TYR A 113 14.89 12.69 3.88
N GLU A 114 14.72 11.48 4.40
CA GLU A 114 13.72 11.17 5.41
C GLU A 114 14.14 11.69 6.79
N LYS A 115 13.22 12.40 7.44
CA LYS A 115 13.30 12.88 8.83
C LYS A 115 12.12 12.35 9.63
N ASN A 116 12.15 12.53 10.95
CA ASN A 116 11.06 12.12 11.86
C ASN A 116 10.61 10.67 11.65
N ASN A 117 11.58 9.79 11.42
CA ASN A 117 11.35 8.37 11.23
C ASN A 117 10.87 7.74 12.53
N ASP A 118 9.77 7.01 12.45
CA ASP A 118 9.24 6.23 13.56
C ASP A 118 8.60 4.94 13.03
N ILE A 119 8.70 3.87 13.79
CA ILE A 119 8.21 2.53 13.47
C ILE A 119 7.44 2.02 14.69
N TRP A 120 6.26 1.46 14.48
CA TRP A 120 5.44 0.91 15.56
C TRP A 120 4.67 -0.34 15.12
N GLY A 121 4.08 -1.03 16.09
CA GLY A 121 3.45 -2.36 15.92
C GLY A 121 4.41 -3.50 16.25
N GLU A 122 3.86 -4.69 16.45
CA GLU A 122 4.62 -5.88 16.83
C GLU A 122 4.81 -6.86 15.65
N PRO A 123 5.88 -7.66 15.62
CA PRO A 123 6.08 -8.69 14.60
C PRO A 123 4.99 -9.78 14.57
N THR A 124 4.16 -9.86 15.61
CA THR A 124 3.03 -10.79 15.72
C THR A 124 1.70 -10.20 15.27
N ASP A 125 1.65 -8.89 15.02
CA ASP A 125 0.43 -8.21 14.58
C ASP A 125 0.15 -8.49 13.10
N ASP A 126 -1.03 -8.07 12.63
CA ASP A 126 -1.32 -8.12 11.20
C ASP A 126 -0.49 -7.13 10.38
N PHE A 127 -0.14 -5.99 10.99
CA PHE A 127 0.60 -4.91 10.37
C PHE A 127 1.66 -4.35 11.30
N MET A 128 2.79 -3.98 10.70
CA MET A 128 3.73 -3.04 11.28
C MET A 128 3.67 -1.76 10.48
N PHE A 129 4.03 -0.66 11.13
CA PHE A 129 3.79 0.65 10.57
C PHE A 129 5.07 1.49 10.61
N ARG A 130 5.13 2.47 9.71
CA ARG A 130 6.22 3.42 9.64
C ARG A 130 5.69 4.80 9.30
N GLN A 131 6.35 5.82 9.82
CA GLN A 131 6.21 7.19 9.31
C GLN A 131 7.57 7.78 8.99
N ASN A 132 7.56 8.75 8.08
CA ASN A 132 8.67 9.67 7.88
C ASN A 132 8.15 10.97 7.25
N ASP A 133 8.99 11.99 7.31
CA ASP A 133 8.78 13.29 6.69
C ASP A 133 9.89 13.57 5.69
N ILE A 134 9.55 14.17 4.56
CA ILE A 134 10.51 14.77 3.63
C ILE A 134 10.27 16.27 3.64
N THR A 135 11.25 17.04 4.12
CA THR A 135 11.17 18.50 4.22
C THR A 135 12.02 19.22 3.17
N GLU A 136 12.90 18.49 2.49
CA GLU A 136 13.80 19.03 1.47
C GLU A 136 14.28 17.91 0.56
N VAL A 137 14.28 18.16 -0.76
CA VAL A 137 14.88 17.29 -1.77
C VAL A 137 15.75 18.14 -2.67
N GLU A 138 17.06 17.87 -2.69
CA GLU A 138 18.02 18.55 -3.58
C GLU A 138 17.95 20.09 -3.46
N GLY A 139 17.84 20.61 -2.23
CA GLY A 139 17.74 22.04 -1.96
C GLY A 139 16.34 22.65 -2.14
N ILE A 140 15.38 21.88 -2.68
CA ILE A 140 13.99 22.31 -2.83
C ILE A 140 13.24 22.03 -1.53
N LYS A 141 12.84 23.10 -0.83
CA LYS A 141 11.99 22.98 0.37
C LYS A 141 10.65 22.36 0.00
N THR A 142 10.33 21.28 0.69
CA THR A 142 9.04 20.60 0.62
C THR A 142 8.53 20.36 2.03
N LYS A 143 7.31 19.87 2.17
CA LYS A 143 6.75 19.47 3.46
C LYS A 143 5.81 18.31 3.23
N GLN A 144 6.39 17.12 3.06
CA GLN A 144 5.63 15.93 2.78
C GLN A 144 5.71 14.97 3.95
N LYS A 145 4.57 14.42 4.35
CA LYS A 145 4.48 13.34 5.32
C LYS A 145 4.11 12.06 4.61
N HIS A 146 4.72 10.98 5.05
CA HIS A 146 4.42 9.63 4.61
C HIS A 146 4.13 8.76 5.82
N MET A 147 3.09 7.94 5.72
CA MET A 147 2.83 6.85 6.66
C MET A 147 2.54 5.57 5.89
N TYR A 148 3.00 4.46 6.43
CA TYR A 148 2.94 3.15 5.80
C TYR A 148 2.40 2.12 6.78
N ALA A 149 1.62 1.17 6.27
CA ALA A 149 1.36 -0.11 6.92
C ALA A 149 1.89 -1.24 6.03
N TYR A 150 2.57 -2.19 6.65
CA TYR A 150 3.18 -3.34 6.03
C TYR A 150 2.56 -4.60 6.59
N GLY A 151 2.12 -5.50 5.72
CA GLY A 151 1.58 -6.80 6.10
C GLY A 151 1.85 -7.80 5.01
N MET A 152 1.45 -9.05 5.22
CA MET A 152 1.54 -10.08 4.20
C MET A 152 0.39 -11.09 4.31
N PHE A 153 0.04 -11.69 3.18
CA PHE A 153 -0.86 -12.83 3.05
C PHE A 153 -0.05 -14.04 2.58
N GLY A 154 -0.07 -15.12 3.37
CA GLY A 154 0.76 -16.29 3.11
C GLY A 154 2.24 -15.91 3.01
N LYS A 155 3.00 -16.63 2.21
CA LYS A 155 4.47 -16.49 2.12
C LYS A 155 4.96 -15.61 0.98
N ASP A 156 4.06 -15.15 0.12
CA ASP A 156 4.47 -14.62 -1.18
C ASP A 156 3.73 -13.35 -1.61
N LEU A 157 2.86 -12.80 -0.77
CA LEU A 157 2.11 -11.60 -1.09
C LEU A 157 2.26 -10.57 0.01
N PHE A 158 3.15 -9.61 -0.23
CA PHE A 158 3.31 -8.45 0.65
C PHE A 158 2.24 -7.40 0.36
N ILE A 159 1.89 -6.65 1.39
CA ILE A 159 0.97 -5.53 1.35
C ILE A 159 1.75 -4.30 1.81
N ASN A 160 1.63 -3.22 1.05
CA ASN A 160 2.07 -1.89 1.44
C ASN A 160 0.91 -0.92 1.25
N VAL A 161 0.34 -0.45 2.36
CA VAL A 161 -0.60 0.68 2.36
C VAL A 161 0.22 1.94 2.59
N HIS A 162 0.15 2.88 1.67
CA HIS A 162 0.87 4.14 1.75
C HIS A 162 -0.10 5.32 1.76
N LEU A 163 0.02 6.13 2.81
CA LEU A 163 -0.62 7.44 2.91
C LEU A 163 0.44 8.53 2.74
N SER A 164 0.14 9.53 1.93
CA SER A 164 1.01 10.70 1.80
C SER A 164 0.24 12.02 1.70
N LYS A 165 0.85 13.09 2.21
CA LYS A 165 0.28 14.44 2.16
C LYS A 165 1.38 15.48 2.05
N ILE A 166 1.25 16.37 1.06
CA ILE A 166 2.07 17.58 0.93
C ILE A 166 1.43 18.69 1.77
N ASN A 167 2.26 19.55 2.36
CA ASN A 167 1.87 20.63 3.26
C ASN A 167 1.09 20.13 4.50
N TYR A 168 1.50 19.00 5.06
CA TYR A 168 0.79 18.36 6.18
C TYR A 168 0.77 19.22 7.46
N THR A 169 -0.26 18.99 8.27
CA THR A 169 -0.50 19.52 9.61
C THR A 169 -0.41 18.42 10.66
N ALA A 170 -0.45 18.80 11.94
CA ALA A 170 -0.57 17.84 13.03
C ALA A 170 -1.87 17.01 12.94
N LYS A 171 -2.98 17.67 12.54
CA LYS A 171 -4.28 17.00 12.35
C LYS A 171 -4.19 15.92 11.27
N ASP A 172 -3.56 16.21 10.15
CA ASP A 172 -3.39 15.23 9.06
C ASP A 172 -2.62 14.00 9.54
N SER A 173 -1.59 14.22 10.38
CA SER A 173 -0.81 13.13 10.96
C SER A 173 -1.65 12.22 11.85
N ILE A 174 -2.57 12.80 12.63
CA ILE A 174 -3.52 12.05 13.47
C ILE A 174 -4.51 11.29 12.58
N THR A 175 -5.07 11.94 11.56
CA THR A 175 -6.00 11.32 10.60
C THR A 175 -5.35 10.13 9.91
N MET A 176 -4.14 10.30 9.35
CA MET A 176 -3.40 9.22 8.68
C MET A 176 -3.13 8.04 9.62
N ARG A 177 -2.71 8.31 10.87
CA ARG A 177 -2.47 7.26 11.86
C ARG A 177 -3.73 6.48 12.20
N LYS A 178 -4.88 7.15 12.32
CA LYS A 178 -6.17 6.50 12.56
C LYS A 178 -6.59 5.60 11.40
N ILE A 179 -6.46 6.07 10.16
CA ILE A 179 -6.75 5.27 8.96
C ILE A 179 -5.94 3.97 8.96
N LEU A 180 -4.64 4.05 9.27
CA LEU A 180 -3.78 2.87 9.30
C LEU A 180 -4.12 1.93 10.47
N ALA A 181 -4.47 2.46 11.64
CA ALA A 181 -4.83 1.65 12.81
C ALA A 181 -6.14 0.86 12.60
N ASP A 182 -7.03 1.34 11.74
CA ASP A 182 -8.31 0.69 11.42
C ASP A 182 -8.20 -0.34 10.28
N LEU A 183 -6.98 -0.62 9.78
CA LEU A 183 -6.75 -1.66 8.77
C LEU A 183 -7.00 -3.05 9.32
N GLN A 184 -7.65 -3.90 8.51
CA GLN A 184 -7.93 -5.28 8.86
C GLN A 184 -7.69 -6.21 7.68
N LYS A 185 -7.13 -7.39 7.93
CA LYS A 185 -7.16 -8.49 6.97
C LYS A 185 -8.43 -9.31 7.16
N LYS A 186 -8.95 -9.87 6.08
CA LYS A 186 -9.97 -10.92 6.16
C LYS A 186 -9.39 -12.12 6.91
N LYS A 187 -10.11 -12.58 7.93
CA LYS A 187 -9.79 -13.78 8.72
C LYS A 187 -10.47 -15.01 8.13
#